data_AF-A0A9R1W8X0-F1
#
_entry.id   AF-A0A9R1W8X0-F1
#
_cell.length_a   1.000
_cell.length_b   1.000
_cell.length_c   1.000
_cell.angle_alpha   90.00
_cell.angle_beta   90.00
_cell.angle_gamma   90.00
#
_symmetry.space_group_name_H-M   'P 1'
#
loop_
_entity.id
_entity.type
_entity.pdbx_description
1 polymer ?
#
loop_
_entity_poly.entity_id
_entity_poly.type
_entity_poly.pdbx_seq_one_letter_code
_entity_poly.pdbx_strand_id
1 'polypeptide(L)'
;MECNTGGYKFTYMCDDGLRLSKLDRILVYSNFITMQPMSTVDVLDREYSYHAPIVLKPSCQDFGPPSFRFFNSWLLRDGFNEEFEKA
;
A
#
# COMPACT_ATOMS: atom_id res chain seq x y z
N MET A 1 -10.85 7.34 -17.69
CA MET A 1 -9.39 7.29 -17.57
C MET A 1 -9.08 6.20 -16.57
N GLU A 2 -8.23 5.22 -16.91
CA GLU A 2 -7.87 4.13 -16.00
C GLU A 2 -6.48 4.41 -15.40
N CYS A 3 -6.32 4.15 -14.10
CA CYS A 3 -5.00 4.14 -13.48
C CYS A 3 -4.14 3.03 -14.07
N ASN A 4 -2.83 3.22 -14.10
CA ASN A 4 -1.92 2.17 -14.54
C ASN A 4 -2.03 0.95 -13.59
N THR A 5 -1.95 -0.26 -14.12
CA THR A 5 -2.05 -1.49 -13.31
C THR A 5 -0.67 -2.05 -13.07
N GLY A 6 -0.28 -2.24 -11.80
CA GLY A 6 0.96 -2.91 -11.41
C GLY A 6 0.70 -4.33 -10.89
N GLY A 7 1.77 -5.09 -10.69
CA GLY A 7 1.67 -6.50 -10.28
C GLY A 7 1.10 -7.39 -11.37
N TYR A 8 0.13 -8.23 -11.02
CA TYR A 8 -0.51 -9.15 -11.97
C TYR A 8 -1.50 -8.46 -12.91
N LYS A 9 -1.73 -9.08 -14.08
CA LYS A 9 -2.63 -8.55 -15.12
C LYS A 9 -4.12 -8.84 -14.85
N PHE A 10 -4.41 -9.93 -14.12
CA PHE A 10 -5.76 -10.46 -13.92
C PHE A 10 -6.09 -10.51 -12.45
N THR A 11 -7.34 -10.21 -12.10
CA THR A 11 -7.81 -10.20 -10.71
C THR A 11 -8.61 -11.45 -10.36
N TYR A 12 -8.92 -12.28 -11.34
CA TYR A 12 -9.64 -13.53 -11.16
C TYR A 12 -8.98 -14.64 -11.97
N MET A 13 -8.91 -15.83 -11.37
CA MET A 13 -8.45 -17.06 -12.02
C MET A 13 -9.30 -18.23 -11.50
N CYS A 14 -9.88 -19.03 -12.41
CA CYS A 14 -10.58 -20.28 -12.05
C CYS A 14 -9.63 -21.33 -11.43
N ASP A 15 -10.18 -22.34 -10.75
CA ASP A 15 -9.40 -23.42 -10.10
C ASP A 15 -8.43 -24.13 -11.03
N ASP A 16 -8.86 -24.33 -12.27
CA ASP A 16 -8.07 -25.02 -13.30
C ASP A 16 -6.87 -24.19 -13.79
N GLY A 17 -6.80 -22.90 -13.42
CA GLY A 17 -5.79 -21.95 -13.87
C GLY A 17 -5.88 -21.59 -15.35
N LEU A 18 -6.88 -22.10 -16.08
CA LEU A 18 -6.99 -21.95 -17.53
C LEU A 18 -7.73 -20.68 -17.94
N ARG A 19 -8.56 -20.14 -17.03
CA ARG A 19 -9.40 -18.98 -17.29
C ARG A 19 -9.01 -17.83 -16.39
N LEU A 20 -8.66 -16.70 -17.01
CA LEU A 20 -8.19 -15.48 -16.37
C LEU A 20 -9.05 -14.31 -16.80
N SER A 21 -9.45 -13.48 -15.84
CA SER A 21 -10.21 -12.26 -16.13
C SER A 21 -9.86 -11.14 -15.16
N LYS A 22 -10.10 -9.90 -15.58
CA LYS A 22 -9.96 -8.69 -14.76
C LYS A 22 -11.35 -8.21 -14.39
N LEU A 23 -11.85 -8.67 -13.26
CA LEU A 23 -13.22 -8.43 -12.80
C LEU A 23 -13.29 -7.29 -11.78
N ASP A 24 -12.25 -7.13 -10.98
CA ASP A 24 -12.23 -6.22 -9.84
C ASP A 24 -11.74 -4.84 -10.27
N ARG A 25 -12.40 -3.79 -9.78
CA ARG A 25 -12.14 -2.39 -10.15
C ARG A 25 -12.31 -1.47 -8.95
N ILE A 26 -11.50 -0.42 -8.88
CA ILE A 26 -11.64 0.67 -7.91
C ILE A 26 -12.21 1.88 -8.64
N LEU A 27 -13.35 2.37 -8.16
CA LEU A 27 -13.95 3.60 -8.66
C LEU A 27 -13.42 4.78 -7.85
N VAL A 28 -12.93 5.81 -8.55
CA VAL A 28 -12.44 7.05 -7.97
C VAL A 28 -13.26 8.23 -8.51
N TYR A 29 -13.28 9.34 -7.77
CA TYR A 29 -13.93 10.56 -8.25
C TYR A 29 -13.16 11.14 -9.45
N SER A 30 -13.86 11.87 -10.32
CA SER A 30 -13.34 12.34 -11.62
C SER A 30 -12.02 13.12 -11.52
N ASN A 31 -11.88 13.96 -10.50
CA ASN A 31 -10.70 14.80 -10.31
C ASN A 31 -9.51 14.08 -9.64
N PHE A 32 -9.69 12.84 -9.17
CA PHE A 32 -8.64 12.09 -8.49
C PHE A 32 -7.42 11.88 -9.40
N ILE A 33 -7.66 11.47 -10.64
CA ILE A 33 -6.60 11.16 -11.60
C ILE A 33 -5.74 12.39 -11.91
N THR A 34 -6.37 13.57 -11.98
CA THR A 34 -5.66 14.84 -12.18
C THR A 34 -4.78 15.18 -10.96
N MET A 35 -5.27 14.91 -9.75
CA MET A 35 -4.54 15.18 -8.51
C MET A 35 -3.43 14.16 -8.23
N GLN A 36 -3.59 12.93 -8.71
CA GLN A 36 -2.69 11.81 -8.43
C GLN A 36 -2.31 11.06 -9.71
N PRO A 37 -1.61 11.72 -10.66
CA PRO A 37 -1.41 11.21 -12.03
C PRO A 37 -0.54 9.95 -12.11
N MET A 38 0.30 9.71 -11.11
CA MET A 38 1.16 8.52 -11.03
C MET A 38 0.55 7.38 -10.18
N SER A 39 -0.74 7.46 -9.85
CA SER A 39 -1.39 6.39 -9.09
C SER A 39 -1.41 5.08 -9.88
N THR A 40 -1.21 3.98 -9.18
CA THR A 40 -1.29 2.63 -9.73
C THR A 40 -2.35 1.83 -8.99
N VAL A 41 -2.97 0.87 -9.67
CA VAL A 41 -3.77 -0.18 -9.05
C VAL A 41 -2.96 -1.45 -9.13
N ASP A 42 -2.41 -1.88 -7.99
CA ASP A 42 -1.60 -3.08 -7.92
C ASP A 42 -2.47 -4.29 -7.64
N VAL A 43 -2.30 -5.33 -8.44
CA VAL A 43 -2.86 -6.66 -8.17
C VAL A 43 -1.84 -7.43 -7.34
N LEU A 44 -2.24 -7.81 -6.12
CA LEU A 44 -1.40 -8.51 -5.16
C LEU A 44 -1.37 -10.02 -5.41
N ASP A 45 -0.45 -10.71 -4.74
CA ASP A 45 -0.40 -12.16 -4.73
C ASP A 45 -1.73 -12.77 -4.25
N ARG A 46 -2.12 -13.83 -4.95
CA ARG A 46 -3.32 -14.61 -4.68
C ARG A 46 -2.92 -15.82 -3.84
N GLU A 47 -3.38 -15.89 -2.61
CA GLU A 47 -3.10 -17.04 -1.75
C GLU A 47 -4.18 -18.12 -1.85
N TYR A 48 -5.38 -17.85 -1.32
CA TYR A 48 -6.43 -18.88 -1.15
C TYR A 48 -7.74 -18.58 -1.87
N SER A 49 -7.86 -17.42 -2.52
CA SER A 49 -9.09 -16.99 -3.20
C SER A 49 -8.95 -17.15 -4.72
N TYR A 50 -10.07 -17.34 -5.42
CA TYR A 50 -10.13 -17.21 -6.88
C TYR A 50 -9.88 -15.78 -7.35
N HIS A 51 -10.06 -14.81 -6.45
CA HIS A 51 -9.79 -13.40 -6.67
C HIS A 51 -8.46 -13.00 -6.06
N ALA A 52 -7.67 -12.24 -6.82
CA ALA A 52 -6.49 -11.55 -6.34
C ALA A 52 -6.90 -10.17 -5.79
N PRO A 53 -6.47 -9.81 -4.57
CA PRO A 53 -6.73 -8.48 -4.03
C PRO A 53 -6.14 -7.38 -4.91
N ILE A 54 -6.84 -6.25 -5.02
CA ILE A 54 -6.34 -5.04 -5.69
C ILE A 54 -6.19 -3.90 -4.70
N VAL A 55 -5.12 -3.11 -4.86
CA VAL A 55 -4.82 -1.97 -3.98
C VAL A 55 -4.52 -0.74 -4.84
N LEU A 56 -5.21 0.36 -4.56
CA LEU A 56 -4.88 1.67 -5.12
C LEU A 56 -3.68 2.26 -4.38
N LYS A 57 -2.57 2.45 -5.09
CA LYS A 57 -1.40 3.17 -4.62
C LYS A 57 -1.41 4.60 -5.19
N PRO A 58 -1.53 5.64 -4.35
CA PRO A 58 -1.49 7.03 -4.80
C PRO A 58 -0.10 7.42 -5.33
N SER A 59 -0.03 8.51 -6.09
CA SER A 59 1.24 9.02 -6.64
C SER A 59 2.13 9.57 -5.53
N CYS A 60 3.36 9.06 -5.43
CA CYS A 60 4.40 9.48 -4.47
C CYS A 60 3.91 9.49 -3.01
N GLN A 61 4.18 8.41 -2.29
CA GLN A 61 4.02 8.34 -0.85
C GLN A 61 5.32 8.82 -0.18
N ASP A 62 5.50 10.14 -0.08
CA ASP A 62 6.36 10.66 0.97
C ASP A 62 5.56 10.64 2.28
N PHE A 63 5.69 9.54 3.02
CA PHE A 63 5.12 9.42 4.36
C PHE A 63 5.90 10.24 5.40
N GLY A 64 6.87 11.04 4.95
CA GLY A 64 7.87 11.68 5.77
C GLY A 64 8.99 10.72 6.16
N PRO A 65 9.95 11.20 6.96
CA PRO A 65 10.96 10.35 7.58
C PRO A 65 10.29 9.18 8.33
N PRO A 66 10.88 7.97 8.32
CA PRO A 66 10.37 6.86 9.11
C PRO A 66 10.18 7.32 10.56
N SER A 67 9.03 6.99 11.14
CA SER A 67 8.78 7.32 12.54
C SER A 67 9.92 6.76 13.40
N PHE A 68 10.46 7.61 14.27
CA PHE A 68 11.49 7.19 15.21
C PHE A 68 10.91 6.09 16.11
N ARG A 69 11.56 4.92 16.11
CA ARG A 69 11.15 3.80 16.97
C ARG A 69 11.61 4.08 18.39
N PHE A 70 10.68 4.46 19.26
CA PHE A 70 10.94 4.55 20.70
C PHE A 70 10.91 3.17 21.34
N PHE A 71 11.97 2.79 22.05
CA PHE A 71 12.00 1.53 22.80
C PHE A 71 11.73 1.81 24.28
N ASN A 72 10.73 1.14 24.84
CA ASN A 72 10.41 1.27 26.27
C ASN A 72 11.60 0.94 27.19
N SER A 73 12.54 0.11 26.74
CA SER A 73 13.78 -0.18 27.46
C SER A 73 14.68 1.03 27.66
N TRP A 74 14.53 2.10 26.86
CA TRP A 74 15.30 3.33 27.03
C TRP A 74 14.89 4.13 28.27
N LEU A 75 13.65 3.99 28.74
CA LEU A 75 13.19 4.58 30.00
C LEU A 75 13.98 4.06 31.22
N LEU A 76 14.61 2.89 31.08
CA LEU A 76 15.40 2.23 32.12
C LEU A 76 16.89 2.55 32.04
N ARG A 77 17.32 3.34 31.04
CA ARG A 77 18.73 3.66 30.84
C ARG A 77 19.12 4.84 31.72
N ASP A 78 20.23 4.71 32.44
CA ASP A 78 20.76 5.81 33.24
C ASP A 78 20.97 7.06 32.38
N GLY A 79 20.54 8.21 32.90
CA GLY A 79 20.62 9.51 32.20
C GLY A 79 19.49 9.76 31.18
N PHE A 80 18.54 8.84 30.96
CA PHE A 80 17.45 9.07 30.00
C PHE A 80 16.62 10.32 30.33
N ASN A 81 16.20 10.48 31.59
CA ASN A 81 15.41 11.63 32.00
C ASN A 81 16.21 12.94 31.87
N GLU A 82 17.51 12.92 32.15
CA GLU A 82 18.36 14.11 32.08
C GLU A 82 18.55 14.59 30.64
N GLU A 83 18.68 13.67 29.68
CA GLU A 83 18.79 14.01 28.27
C GLU A 83 17.43 14.41 27.67
N PHE A 84 16.33 13.81 28.15
CA PHE A 84 14.99 14.16 27.69
C PHE A 84 14.56 15.57 28.12
N GLU A 85 14.88 15.99 29.36
CA GLU A 85 14.57 17.33 29.86
C GLU A 85 15.44 18.44 29.24
N LYS A 86 16.54 18.08 28.56
CA LYS A 86 17.42 19.04 27.85
C LYS A 86 17.02 19.29 26.40
N ALA A 87 16.20 18.42 25.82
CA ALA A 87 15.74 18.49 24.44
C ALA A 87 14.54 19.43 24.29
#